data_AF-A0A1E4LHT9-F1
#
_entry.id   AF-A0A1E4LHT9-F1
#
_cell.length_a   1.000
_cell.length_b   1.000
_cell.length_c   1.000
_cell.angle_alpha   90.00
_cell.angle_beta   90.00
_cell.angle_gamma   90.00
#
_symmetry.space_group_name_H-M   'P 1'
#
loop_
_entity.id
_entity.type
_entity.pdbx_description
1 polymer ?
#
loop_
_entity_poly.entity_id
_entity_poly.type
_entity_poly.pdbx_seq_one_letter_code
_entity_poly.pdbx_strand_id
1 'polypeptide(L)' 'MVEGTCSGKITRTPRGSGGFGYDPAFYIPEEGQTFSEMPAARKCEISHRARAMAKFCDEMKKRG' A
#
# COMPACT_ATOMS: atom_id res chain seq x y z
N MET A 1 15.67 -11.91 -0.79
CA MET A 1 15.14 -10.56 -1.06
C MET A 1 13.70 -10.73 -1.51
N VAL A 2 12.76 -9.93 -1.01
CA VAL A 2 11.35 -9.97 -1.45
C VAL A 2 10.91 -8.57 -1.84
N GLU A 3 9.91 -8.50 -2.72
CA GLU A 3 9.32 -7.25 -3.18
C GLU A 3 7.80 -7.35 -3.25
N GLY A 4 7.15 -6.20 -3.10
CA GLY A 4 5.73 -6.04 -3.30
C GLY A 4 5.50 -4.77 -4.10
N THR A 5 4.49 -4.78 -4.94
CA THR A 5 4.09 -3.66 -5.78
C THR A 5 2.61 -3.38 -5.56
N CYS A 6 2.22 -2.13 -5.76
CA CYS A 6 0.83 -1.72 -5.71
C CYS A 6 0.61 -0.76 -6.88
N SER A 7 -0.31 -1.10 -7.77
CA SER A 7 -0.62 -0.30 -8.95
C SER A 7 -1.67 0.74 -8.59
N GLY A 8 -1.50 1.94 -9.13
CA GLY A 8 -2.40 3.05 -8.86
C GLY A 8 -2.27 4.12 -9.94
N LYS A 9 -2.84 5.29 -9.66
CA LYS A 9 -2.78 6.47 -10.52
C LYS A 9 -2.34 7.67 -9.68
N ILE A 10 -1.68 8.63 -10.32
CA ILE A 10 -1.36 9.91 -9.67
C ILE A 10 -2.52 10.87 -9.90
N THR A 11 -3.08 11.42 -8.81
CA THR A 11 -4.12 12.44 -8.89
C THR A 11 -3.54 13.79 -9.28
N ARG A 12 -4.37 14.68 -9.84
CA ARG A 12 -3.96 16.07 -10.15
C ARG A 12 -3.86 16.94 -8.89
N THR A 13 -4.56 16.55 -7.83
CA THR A 13 -4.59 17.27 -6.55
C THR A 13 -4.50 16.26 -5.40
N PRO A 14 -3.65 16.51 -4.39
CA PRO A 14 -3.60 15.72 -3.17
C PRO A 14 -4.96 15.61 -2.48
N ARG A 15 -5.30 14.43 -1.93
CA ARG A 15 -6.51 14.21 -1.13
C ARG A 15 -6.21 13.37 0.09
N GLY A 16 -6.93 13.62 1.19
CA GLY A 16 -6.75 12.94 2.47
C GLY A 16 -5.61 13.53 3.31
N SER A 17 -5.56 13.14 4.58
CA SER A 17 -4.61 13.65 5.58
C SER A 17 -3.83 12.55 6.30
N GLY A 18 -4.14 11.28 6.06
CA GLY A 18 -3.44 10.13 6.64
C GLY A 18 -2.17 9.76 5.88
N GLY A 19 -1.41 8.80 6.40
CA GLY A 19 -0.23 8.29 5.71
C GLY A 19 0.94 9.27 5.68
N PHE A 20 1.80 9.15 4.65
CA PHE A 20 3.02 9.93 4.48
C PHE A 20 3.47 9.97 3.01
N GLY A 21 4.40 10.88 2.69
CA GLY A 21 5.01 10.95 1.35
C GLY A 21 3.97 11.20 0.25
N TYR A 22 3.96 10.34 -0.77
CA TYR A 22 3.07 10.46 -1.93
C TYR A 22 1.65 9.91 -1.73
N ASP A 23 1.33 9.38 -0.55
CA ASP A 23 0.01 8.82 -0.26
C ASP A 23 -1.16 9.75 -0.62
N PRO A 24 -1.08 11.09 -0.44
CA PRO A 24 -2.18 11.97 -0.82
C PRO A 24 -2.42 12.05 -2.33
N ALA A 25 -1.42 11.73 -3.15
CA ALA A 25 -1.51 11.76 -4.59
C ALA A 25 -1.67 10.36 -5.22
N PHE A 26 -1.47 9.30 -4.44
CA PHE A 26 -1.49 7.92 -4.94
C PHE A 26 -2.88 7.31 -4.81
N TYR A 27 -3.63 7.34 -5.91
CA TYR A 27 -5.00 6.83 -6.02
C TYR A 27 -5.05 5.34 -6.34
N ILE A 28 -5.87 4.60 -5.59
CA ILE A 28 -6.11 3.17 -5.80
C ILE A 28 -7.49 2.99 -6.47
N PRO A 29 -7.56 2.68 -7.77
CA PRO A 29 -8.84 2.56 -8.47
C PRO A 29 -9.80 1.53 -7.88
N GLU A 30 -9.26 0.42 -7.37
CA GLU A 30 -10.03 -0.67 -6.75
C GLU A 30 -10.68 -0.24 -5.42
N GLU A 31 -10.15 0.80 -4.78
CA GLU A 31 -10.61 1.29 -3.47
C GLU A 31 -11.32 2.65 -3.56
N GLY A 32 -11.33 3.28 -4.75
CA GLY A 32 -12.00 4.57 -4.96
C GLY A 32 -11.34 5.77 -4.25
N GLN A 33 -10.16 5.63 -3.67
CA GLN A 33 -9.55 6.64 -2.78
C GLN A 33 -8.02 6.67 -2.87
N THR A 34 -7.42 7.75 -2.40
CA THR A 34 -5.95 7.82 -2.23
C THR A 34 -5.51 7.05 -1.00
N PHE A 35 -4.22 6.70 -0.92
CA PHE A 35 -3.70 6.07 0.30
C PHE A 35 -3.85 6.95 1.55
N SER A 36 -3.89 8.28 1.42
CA SER A 36 -4.10 9.18 2.55
C SER A 36 -5.56 9.33 2.98
N GLU A 37 -6.50 9.01 2.10
CA GLU A 37 -7.93 8.91 2.44
C GLU A 37 -8.27 7.55 3.08
N MET A 38 -7.42 6.53 2.83
CA MET A 38 -7.63 5.17 3.28
C MET A 38 -7.33 4.99 4.79
N PRO A 39 -8.17 4.21 5.51
CA PRO A 39 -7.85 3.80 6.88
C PRO A 39 -6.52 3.05 6.94
N ALA A 40 -5.72 3.32 7.98
CA ALA A 40 -4.39 2.73 8.12
C ALA A 40 -4.43 1.18 8.10
N ALA A 41 -5.45 0.58 8.73
CA ALA A 41 -5.65 -0.87 8.71
C ALA A 41 -5.81 -1.41 7.29
N ARG A 42 -6.65 -0.77 6.46
CA ARG A 42 -6.84 -1.17 5.06
C ARG A 42 -5.56 -1.00 4.24
N LYS A 43 -4.81 0.09 4.45
CA LYS A 43 -3.50 0.29 3.81
C LYS A 43 -2.49 -0.80 4.19
N CYS A 44 -2.52 -1.27 5.44
CA CYS A 44 -1.69 -2.37 5.92
C CYS A 44 -2.04 -3.74 5.32
N GLU A 45 -3.18 -3.88 4.65
CA GLU A 45 -3.54 -5.11 3.94
C GLU A 45 -3.08 -5.08 2.46
N ILE A 46 -3.25 -3.94 1.79
CA ILE A 46 -3.13 -3.91 0.32
C ILE A 46 -1.86 -3.24 -0.21
N SER A 47 -1.12 -2.51 0.64
CA SER A 47 0.04 -1.74 0.19
C SER A 47 1.17 -2.63 -0.35
N HIS A 48 2.05 -2.03 -1.15
CA HIS A 48 3.26 -2.69 -1.63
C HIS A 48 4.10 -3.28 -0.48
N ARG A 49 4.17 -2.57 0.66
CA ARG A 49 4.85 -3.04 1.87
C ARG A 49 4.15 -4.25 2.48
N ALA A 50 2.83 -4.24 2.58
CA ALA A 50 2.05 -5.38 3.07
C ALA A 50 2.32 -6.63 2.24
N ARG A 51 2.27 -6.49 0.91
CA ARG A 51 2.55 -7.58 -0.05
C ARG A 51 3.98 -8.10 0.06
N ALA A 52 4.96 -7.21 0.21
CA ALA A 52 6.36 -7.61 0.42
C ALA A 52 6.53 -8.37 1.75
N MET A 53 5.91 -7.88 2.82
CA MET A 53 5.98 -8.51 4.15
C MET A 53 5.33 -9.90 4.17
N ALA A 54 4.17 -10.07 3.51
CA ALA A 54 3.53 -11.37 3.38
C ALA A 54 4.46 -12.40 2.73
N LYS A 55 5.10 -12.03 1.60
CA LYS A 55 6.10 -12.88 0.94
C LYS A 55 7.29 -13.17 1.86
N PHE A 56 7.77 -12.18 2.61
CA PHE A 56 8.86 -12.39 3.57
C PHE A 56 8.48 -13.43 4.62
N CYS A 57 7.29 -13.32 5.22
CA CYS A 57 6.80 -14.26 6.22
C CYS A 57 6.70 -15.69 5.67
N ASP A 58 6.23 -15.85 4.43
CA ASP A 58 6.13 -17.17 3.80
C ASP A 58 7.51 -17.79 3.54
N GLU A 59 8.49 -16.99 3.10
CA GLU A 59 9.88 -17.45 2.95
C GLU A 59 10.52 -17.82 4.29
N MET A 60 10.22 -17.09 5.37
CA MET A 60 10.72 -17.41 6.71
C MET A 60 10.14 -18.72 7.23
N LYS A 61 8.85 -18.99 6.99
CA LYS A 61 8.21 -20.27 7.38
C LYS A 61 8.81 -21.48 6.66
N LYS A 62 9.23 -21.34 5.40
CA LYS A 62 9.88 -22.42 4.63
C LYS A 62 11.29 -22.76 5.12
N ARG A 63 11.91 -21.86 5.89
CA ARG A 63 13.29 -22.00 6.40
C ARG A 63 13.36 -22.54 7.82
N GLY A 64 12.24 -22.58 8.53
CA GLY A 64 12.10 -23.24 9.83
C GLY A 64 11.62 -24.67 9.65
#